data_AF-A0A523MPY7-F1
#
_entry.id   AF-A0A523MPY7-F1
#
_cell.length_a   1.000
_cell.length_b   1.000
_cell.length_c   1.000
_cell.angle_alpha   90.00
_cell.angle_beta   90.00
_cell.angle_gamma   90.00
#
_symmetry.space_group_name_H-M   'P 1'
#
loop_
_entity.id
_entity.type
_entity.pdbx_description
1 polymer ?
#
loop_
_entity_poly.entity_id
_entity_poly.type
_entity_poly.pdbx_seq_one_letter_code
_entity_poly.pdbx_strand_id
1 'polypeptide(L)'
;MNGFTRPIIGLAIVCASFFLTACGGGSSGPATGDTQGTGQVVVLITDGPTDQYEQVLITLTRMLLIGAGGQQVIYDGDPITFDLLKLRNRADFAFSQRITEGDYSKIRLEISEVRLIDLGDLADPNDDVEEILDDLPANGKIDLNPQGPFTVTAGETTVISLDIDARRSFQVVQTGNQRLKLRPVIFVDIFQDDIVLPNRLIRAFGRVESIDEGAESLLLCDLQFVAALGAPVAANNTCVRVFAGGANHFGADGLAIDFAALADVIAASETPQLTVIGLPSLPGDGAPDNVILDLDSVVSQLGGRKTDVGPGWETTDGLIQGAPTPTDCDTAQCTEFLPDDTDTPITIQLQAETRVFARDGTELDQADLVAGTLGGFDGLRVPAGGAAALRASLFIVGATPGGDLVSGTLTAVSVGNDFDILTLQPESGDPVAVCITAETDVLRILVDGESVSISDLLDPAVLDVSTDLQIDAAGEASATPGCDIDATVVIIE
;
A
#
# COMPACT_ATOMS: atom_id res chain seq x y z
N MET A 1 -32.43 -57.09 61.29
CA MET A 1 -33.77 -57.66 61.48
C MET A 1 -34.75 -56.77 60.75
N ASN A 2 -35.59 -57.39 59.93
CA ASN A 2 -36.58 -56.78 59.03
C ASN A 2 -37.57 -55.87 59.77
N GLY A 3 -38.10 -54.85 59.08
CA GLY A 3 -39.20 -54.05 59.62
C GLY A 3 -39.68 -52.92 58.71
N PHE A 4 -40.36 -53.30 57.63
CA PHE A 4 -41.21 -52.44 56.79
C PHE A 4 -42.23 -51.62 57.61
N THR A 5 -42.42 -50.34 57.30
CA THR A 5 -43.75 -49.70 57.09
C THR A 5 -43.60 -48.21 56.66
N ARG A 6 -44.07 -47.89 55.46
CA ARG A 6 -44.67 -46.58 55.06
C ARG A 6 -46.21 -46.71 55.23
N PRO A 7 -47.11 -45.70 55.12
CA PRO A 7 -47.04 -44.35 54.52
C PRO A 7 -47.70 -43.24 55.39
N ILE A 8 -47.78 -41.95 55.00
CA ILE A 8 -48.94 -41.26 54.38
C ILE A 8 -48.49 -39.77 54.23
N ILE A 9 -48.29 -39.27 53.01
CA ILE A 9 -49.17 -38.37 52.24
C ILE A 9 -49.35 -36.98 52.87
N GLY A 10 -48.74 -35.98 52.20
CA GLY A 10 -48.92 -34.55 52.43
C GLY A 10 -48.36 -33.78 51.23
N LEU A 11 -49.02 -33.95 50.09
CA LEU A 11 -48.83 -33.25 48.83
C LEU A 11 -49.38 -31.82 48.96
N ALA A 12 -48.56 -30.79 48.67
CA ALA A 12 -48.99 -29.60 47.91
C ALA A 12 -47.83 -28.60 47.62
N ILE A 13 -47.49 -28.51 46.33
CA ILE A 13 -47.33 -27.27 45.52
C ILE A 13 -46.10 -26.39 45.88
N VAL A 14 -44.95 -26.56 45.23
CA VAL A 14 -44.54 -26.12 43.86
C VAL A 14 -44.42 -24.58 43.74
N CYS A 15 -43.20 -24.08 43.97
CA CYS A 15 -42.68 -22.86 43.34
C CYS A 15 -41.70 -23.30 42.24
N ALA A 16 -42.05 -22.98 41.00
CA ALA A 16 -41.28 -23.29 39.81
C ALA A 16 -40.12 -22.28 39.66
N SER A 17 -38.89 -22.78 39.63
CA SER A 17 -37.73 -22.09 39.07
C SER A 17 -37.34 -22.85 37.80
N PHE A 18 -37.66 -22.26 36.66
CA PHE A 18 -37.25 -22.74 35.34
C PHE A 18 -35.75 -22.49 35.17
N PHE A 19 -34.95 -23.55 35.25
CA PHE A 19 -33.69 -23.65 34.53
C PHE A 19 -34.00 -24.34 33.19
N LEU A 20 -34.00 -23.59 32.09
CA LEU A 20 -33.99 -24.19 30.76
C LEU A 20 -32.53 -24.44 30.38
N THR A 21 -32.06 -25.64 30.69
CA THR A 21 -31.08 -26.35 29.85
C THR A 21 -31.81 -26.84 28.60
N ALA A 22 -31.47 -26.29 27.44
CA ALA A 22 -31.87 -26.86 26.16
C ALA A 22 -30.66 -27.54 25.51
N CYS A 23 -30.76 -28.87 25.40
CA CYS A 23 -29.93 -29.73 24.58
C CYS A 23 -30.87 -30.43 23.59
N GLY A 24 -30.48 -30.49 22.30
CA GLY A 24 -31.00 -31.41 21.28
C GLY A 24 -31.72 -30.72 20.10
N GLY A 25 -31.41 -31.01 18.84
CA GLY A 25 -30.47 -31.97 18.28
C GLY A 25 -30.64 -32.11 16.76
N GLY A 26 -29.78 -32.93 16.14
CA GLY A 26 -29.97 -33.41 14.76
C GLY A 26 -28.70 -33.91 14.08
N SER A 27 -28.31 -35.17 14.30
CA SER A 27 -27.30 -35.84 13.48
C SER A 27 -27.96 -36.53 12.27
N SER A 28 -27.43 -36.33 11.07
CA SER A 28 -27.68 -37.19 9.92
C SER A 28 -26.45 -37.27 8.99
N GLY A 29 -25.76 -38.41 9.05
CA GLY A 29 -24.81 -38.90 8.02
C GLY A 29 -23.36 -38.44 8.16
N PRO A 30 -22.35 -39.33 7.99
CA PRO A 30 -20.99 -38.87 7.71
C PRO A 30 -20.97 -38.39 6.26
N ALA A 31 -21.22 -37.10 6.05
CA ALA A 31 -20.64 -36.44 4.90
C ALA A 31 -19.21 -36.09 5.32
N THR A 32 -18.24 -36.85 4.84
CA THR A 32 -16.86 -36.35 4.71
C THR A 32 -16.90 -35.23 3.66
N GLY A 33 -17.38 -34.08 4.08
CA GLY A 33 -17.18 -32.80 3.43
C GLY A 33 -16.45 -31.96 4.45
N ASP A 34 -15.13 -31.89 4.28
CA ASP A 34 -14.30 -30.92 4.97
C ASP A 34 -14.82 -29.53 4.57
N THR A 35 -15.70 -28.93 5.38
CA THR A 35 -16.07 -27.53 5.19
C THR A 35 -14.89 -26.72 5.67
N GLN A 36 -13.90 -26.58 4.79
CA GLN A 36 -12.77 -25.70 5.00
C GLN A 36 -13.31 -24.30 5.28
N GLY A 37 -12.81 -23.69 6.35
CA GLY A 37 -13.10 -22.31 6.69
C GLY A 37 -12.54 -21.35 5.63
N THR A 38 -12.89 -20.07 5.77
CA THR A 38 -12.31 -19.01 4.93
C THR A 38 -11.67 -17.95 5.81
N GLY A 39 -10.48 -17.50 5.43
CA GLY A 39 -9.83 -16.31 5.96
C GLY A 39 -10.08 -15.09 5.08
N GLN A 40 -9.87 -13.90 5.62
CA GLN A 40 -9.90 -12.66 4.87
C GLN A 40 -8.50 -12.37 4.32
N VAL A 41 -8.37 -12.09 3.02
CA VAL A 41 -7.14 -11.60 2.42
C VAL A 41 -7.35 -10.16 1.98
N VAL A 42 -6.45 -9.27 2.39
CA VAL A 42 -6.41 -7.86 1.98
C VAL A 42 -5.11 -7.63 1.22
N VAL A 43 -5.18 -6.97 0.07
CA VAL A 43 -4.00 -6.63 -0.72
C VAL A 43 -3.81 -5.12 -0.69
N LEU A 44 -2.64 -4.70 -0.23
CA LEU A 44 -2.16 -3.34 -0.29
C LEU A 44 -1.14 -3.23 -1.43
N ILE A 45 -1.17 -2.12 -2.17
CA ILE A 45 -0.17 -1.83 -3.20
C ILE A 45 0.52 -0.51 -2.85
N THR A 46 1.84 -0.49 -3.03
CA THR A 46 2.70 0.69 -2.91
C THR A 46 3.63 0.78 -4.10
N ASP A 47 4.27 1.95 -4.29
CA ASP A 47 5.33 2.11 -5.28
C ASP A 47 6.65 2.51 -4.62
N GLY A 48 7.77 2.00 -5.14
CA GLY A 48 9.13 2.39 -4.77
C GLY A 48 9.43 3.86 -5.11
N PRO A 49 10.52 4.46 -4.57
CA PRO A 49 10.89 5.83 -4.91
C PRO A 49 11.26 5.94 -6.41
N THR A 50 10.56 6.79 -7.18
CA THR A 50 10.82 7.02 -8.61
C THR A 50 10.74 8.49 -9.03
N ASP A 51 11.58 8.86 -9.99
CA ASP A 51 11.90 10.22 -10.46
C ASP A 51 12.06 10.33 -11.99
N GLN A 52 11.80 9.26 -12.77
CA GLN A 52 12.16 9.20 -14.20
C GLN A 52 10.98 9.26 -15.20
N TYR A 53 9.74 9.10 -14.75
CA TYR A 53 8.52 9.15 -15.57
C TYR A 53 7.48 10.02 -14.86
N GLU A 54 6.48 10.57 -15.57
CA GLU A 54 5.33 11.25 -14.95
C GLU A 54 4.21 10.31 -14.57
N GLN A 55 3.94 9.31 -15.41
CA GLN A 55 2.94 8.30 -15.11
C GLN A 55 3.42 6.94 -15.57
N VAL A 56 3.19 5.97 -14.70
CA VAL A 56 3.44 4.55 -14.95
C VAL A 56 2.13 3.85 -14.72
N LEU A 57 1.43 3.55 -15.82
CA LEU A 57 0.10 2.95 -15.78
C LEU A 57 0.21 1.44 -16.00
N ILE A 58 -0.19 0.65 -15.01
CA ILE A 58 -0.24 -0.82 -15.11
C ILE A 58 -1.69 -1.29 -15.06
N THR A 59 -2.10 -2.07 -16.06
CA THR A 59 -3.44 -2.65 -16.14
C THR A 59 -3.44 -4.11 -15.68
N LEU A 60 -4.01 -4.36 -14.49
CA LEU A 60 -4.19 -5.69 -13.90
C LEU A 60 -5.54 -6.29 -14.35
N THR A 61 -5.54 -7.57 -14.68
CA THR A 61 -6.75 -8.32 -15.06
C THR A 61 -7.08 -9.45 -14.10
N ARG A 62 -6.07 -10.02 -13.42
CA ARG A 62 -6.27 -11.15 -12.50
C ARG A 62 -5.23 -11.17 -11.38
N MET A 63 -5.64 -11.61 -10.20
CA MET A 63 -4.77 -11.93 -9.08
C MET A 63 -5.23 -13.22 -8.39
N LEU A 64 -4.31 -14.13 -8.11
CA LEU A 64 -4.63 -15.40 -7.44
C LEU A 64 -3.49 -15.89 -6.53
N LEU A 65 -3.85 -16.69 -5.53
CA LEU A 65 -2.92 -17.44 -4.69
C LEU A 65 -2.76 -18.86 -5.23
N ILE A 66 -1.55 -19.40 -5.17
CA ILE A 66 -1.24 -20.78 -5.56
C ILE A 66 -0.64 -21.51 -4.35
N GLY A 67 -1.30 -22.60 -3.97
CA GLY A 67 -0.93 -23.42 -2.82
C GLY A 67 -1.09 -24.92 -3.08
N ALA A 68 -0.81 -25.73 -2.06
CA ALA A 68 -0.97 -27.18 -2.15
C ALA A 68 -2.43 -27.61 -2.40
N GLY A 69 -3.38 -26.81 -1.91
CA GLY A 69 -4.82 -26.99 -2.12
C GLY A 69 -5.33 -26.55 -3.49
N GLY A 70 -4.47 -25.99 -4.35
CA GLY A 70 -4.84 -25.46 -5.67
C GLY A 70 -4.76 -23.93 -5.75
N GLN A 71 -5.53 -23.35 -6.66
CA GLN A 71 -5.58 -21.90 -6.88
C GLN A 71 -6.79 -21.28 -6.20
N GLN A 72 -6.61 -20.10 -5.61
CA GLN A 72 -7.71 -19.27 -5.09
C GLN A 72 -7.63 -17.89 -5.70
N VAL A 73 -8.74 -17.43 -6.28
CA VAL A 73 -8.81 -16.13 -6.94
C VAL A 73 -9.02 -15.04 -5.90
N ILE A 74 -8.15 -14.03 -5.91
CA ILE A 74 -8.35 -12.78 -5.17
C ILE A 74 -9.14 -11.80 -6.06
N TYR A 75 -8.79 -11.74 -7.34
CA TYR A 75 -9.40 -10.84 -8.30
C TYR A 75 -9.46 -11.49 -9.70
N ASP A 76 -10.63 -11.40 -10.34
CA ASP A 76 -10.92 -11.87 -11.70
C ASP A 76 -12.12 -11.06 -12.22
N GLY A 77 -11.84 -9.95 -12.89
CA GLY A 77 -12.84 -8.93 -13.23
C GLY A 77 -12.43 -8.02 -14.39
N ASP A 78 -13.16 -6.90 -14.55
CA ASP A 78 -12.88 -5.91 -15.59
C ASP A 78 -11.51 -5.24 -15.37
N PRO A 79 -10.66 -5.08 -16.40
CA PRO A 79 -9.30 -4.57 -16.23
C PRO A 79 -9.22 -3.29 -15.38
N ILE A 80 -8.32 -3.28 -14.39
CA ILE A 80 -8.08 -2.14 -13.49
C ILE A 80 -6.71 -1.56 -13.79
N THR A 81 -6.66 -0.26 -14.12
CA THR A 81 -5.41 0.46 -14.35
C THR A 81 -4.99 1.23 -13.11
N PHE A 82 -3.81 0.91 -12.58
CA PHE A 82 -3.15 1.61 -11.49
C PHE A 82 -2.13 2.60 -12.03
N ASP A 83 -2.12 3.81 -11.46
CA ASP A 83 -1.02 4.75 -11.63
C ASP A 83 -0.03 4.56 -10.47
N LEU A 84 1.10 3.90 -10.76
CA LEU A 84 2.08 3.56 -9.73
C LEU A 84 2.72 4.79 -9.12
N LEU A 85 2.89 5.88 -9.87
CA LEU A 85 3.54 7.07 -9.34
C LEU A 85 2.72 7.75 -8.25
N LYS A 86 1.40 7.55 -8.27
CA LYS A 86 0.49 7.95 -7.20
C LYS A 86 0.58 7.07 -5.96
N LEU A 87 1.47 6.08 -5.91
CA LEU A 87 1.68 5.19 -4.77
C LEU A 87 3.07 5.37 -4.12
N ARG A 88 3.92 6.25 -4.64
CA ARG A 88 5.30 6.48 -4.12
C ARG A 88 5.36 6.82 -2.64
N ASN A 89 4.43 7.66 -2.19
CA ASN A 89 4.43 8.21 -0.84
C ASN A 89 3.37 7.55 0.07
N ARG A 90 2.71 6.48 -0.39
CA ARG A 90 1.51 5.94 0.29
C ARG A 90 1.16 4.52 -0.10
N ALA A 91 0.45 3.86 0.80
CA ALA A 91 -0.21 2.59 0.50
C ALA A 91 -1.68 2.79 0.17
N ASP A 92 -2.19 1.96 -0.72
CA ASP A 92 -3.61 1.93 -1.08
C ASP A 92 -4.18 0.52 -1.02
N PHE A 93 -5.47 0.44 -0.73
CA PHE A 93 -6.20 -0.81 -0.85
C PHE A 93 -6.37 -1.16 -2.32
N ALA A 94 -6.01 -2.38 -2.68
CA ALA A 94 -6.21 -2.88 -4.04
C ALA A 94 -7.36 -3.90 -4.08
N PHE A 95 -7.31 -4.89 -3.19
CA PHE A 95 -8.27 -6.00 -3.19
C PHE A 95 -8.59 -6.47 -1.78
N SER A 96 -9.79 -7.03 -1.63
CA SER A 96 -10.22 -7.73 -0.43
C SER A 96 -11.09 -8.91 -0.83
N GLN A 97 -10.72 -10.11 -0.38
CA GLN A 97 -11.43 -11.34 -0.75
C GLN A 97 -11.35 -12.38 0.37
N ARG A 98 -12.45 -13.09 0.61
CA ARG A 98 -12.44 -14.30 1.44
C ARG A 98 -11.86 -15.46 0.67
N ILE A 99 -10.81 -16.06 1.22
CA ILE A 99 -10.03 -17.14 0.60
C ILE A 99 -10.16 -18.40 1.46
N THR A 100 -10.24 -19.56 0.83
CA THR A 100 -10.27 -20.85 1.54
C THR A 100 -9.02 -21.02 2.38
N GLU A 101 -9.18 -21.49 3.62
CA GLU A 101 -8.05 -21.72 4.51
C GLU A 101 -7.03 -22.71 3.91
N GLY A 102 -5.74 -22.49 4.16
CA GLY A 102 -4.69 -23.38 3.69
C GLY A 102 -3.35 -22.68 3.42
N ASP A 103 -2.36 -23.49 3.02
CA ASP A 103 -1.01 -23.04 2.75
C ASP A 103 -0.83 -22.64 1.28
N TYR A 104 -0.35 -21.42 1.07
CA TYR A 104 -0.04 -20.81 -0.21
C TYR A 104 1.45 -20.50 -0.28
N SER A 105 2.02 -20.53 -1.49
CA SER A 105 3.47 -20.34 -1.68
C SER A 105 3.81 -19.43 -2.85
N LYS A 106 2.80 -19.00 -3.62
CA LYS A 106 2.97 -18.02 -4.71
C LYS A 106 1.74 -17.13 -4.82
N ILE A 107 1.98 -15.89 -5.23
CA ILE A 107 0.95 -14.96 -5.68
C ILE A 107 1.17 -14.75 -7.18
N ARG A 108 0.13 -14.90 -7.99
CA ARG A 108 0.20 -14.67 -9.44
C ARG A 108 -0.59 -13.44 -9.81
N LEU A 109 0.08 -12.50 -10.47
CA LEU A 109 -0.51 -11.36 -11.14
C LEU A 109 -0.64 -11.65 -12.64
N GLU A 110 -1.74 -11.24 -13.24
CA GLU A 110 -1.88 -11.17 -14.69
C GLU A 110 -2.16 -9.72 -15.07
N ILE A 111 -1.24 -9.14 -15.86
CA ILE A 111 -1.35 -7.79 -16.42
C ILE A 111 -1.58 -7.87 -17.92
N SER A 112 -2.35 -6.93 -18.46
CA SER A 112 -2.65 -6.88 -19.90
C SER A 112 -1.94 -5.75 -20.63
N GLU A 113 -1.53 -4.70 -19.92
CA GLU A 113 -0.96 -3.50 -20.53
C GLU A 113 -0.08 -2.76 -19.52
N VAL A 114 1.00 -2.17 -20.04
CA VAL A 114 1.74 -1.12 -19.33
C VAL A 114 1.94 0.06 -20.27
N ARG A 115 1.64 1.26 -19.77
CA ARG A 115 1.81 2.52 -20.50
C ARG A 115 2.69 3.45 -19.70
N LEU A 116 3.71 3.99 -20.34
CA LEU A 116 4.55 5.05 -19.81
C LEU A 116 4.16 6.36 -20.49
N ILE A 117 4.00 7.40 -19.69
CA ILE A 117 3.74 8.75 -20.17
C ILE A 117 4.89 9.62 -19.71
N ASP A 118 5.57 10.24 -20.67
CA ASP A 118 6.67 11.19 -20.50
C ASP A 118 6.19 12.61 -20.85
N LEU A 119 6.69 13.62 -20.14
CA LEU A 119 6.51 15.04 -20.45
C LEU A 119 7.03 15.17 -21.88
N GLY A 120 6.15 15.58 -22.79
CA GLY A 120 6.61 16.06 -24.08
C GLY A 120 7.73 17.09 -23.91
N ASP A 121 8.54 17.27 -24.95
CA ASP A 121 9.59 18.29 -24.98
C ASP A 121 9.05 19.59 -24.37
N LEU A 122 9.71 20.15 -23.34
CA LEU A 122 9.27 21.36 -22.60
C LEU A 122 9.06 22.59 -23.52
N ALA A 123 9.41 22.48 -24.81
CA ALA A 123 9.15 23.43 -25.86
C ALA A 123 7.77 23.27 -26.58
N ASP A 124 7.09 22.13 -26.48
CA ASP A 124 5.75 21.86 -27.03
C ASP A 124 4.88 21.03 -26.06
N PRO A 125 4.05 21.67 -25.22
CA PRO A 125 3.18 21.01 -24.23
C PRO A 125 1.99 20.25 -24.85
N ASN A 126 2.06 19.87 -26.12
CA ASN A 126 1.10 18.98 -26.78
C ASN A 126 1.75 17.71 -27.34
N ASP A 127 3.03 17.46 -27.01
CA ASP A 127 3.81 16.32 -27.50
C ASP A 127 3.99 15.26 -26.41
N ASP A 128 2.94 14.98 -25.63
CA ASP A 128 2.97 13.87 -24.67
C ASP A 128 3.30 12.58 -25.42
N VAL A 129 4.45 11.97 -25.12
CA VAL A 129 4.87 10.73 -25.75
C VAL A 129 4.35 9.59 -24.90
N GLU A 130 3.24 9.00 -25.34
CA GLU A 130 2.73 7.75 -24.77
C GLU A 130 3.50 6.57 -25.37
N GLU A 131 4.27 5.86 -24.53
CA GLU A 131 4.90 4.60 -24.88
C GLU A 131 4.10 3.42 -24.32
N ILE A 132 3.59 2.58 -25.20
CA ILE A 132 2.93 1.33 -24.83
C ILE A 132 3.94 0.19 -24.96
N LEU A 133 4.09 -0.59 -23.89
CA LEU A 133 4.93 -1.78 -23.88
C LEU A 133 4.22 -2.93 -24.59
N ASP A 134 4.53 -3.13 -25.87
CA ASP A 134 3.96 -4.20 -26.70
C ASP A 134 4.40 -5.62 -26.30
N ASP A 135 5.55 -5.76 -25.61
CA ASP A 135 6.14 -7.05 -25.23
C ASP A 135 6.19 -7.20 -23.71
N LEU A 136 5.08 -7.70 -23.14
CA LEU A 136 5.03 -8.05 -21.72
C LEU A 136 5.68 -9.42 -21.51
N PRO A 137 6.63 -9.55 -20.56
CA PRO A 137 7.29 -10.80 -20.30
C PRO A 137 6.27 -11.88 -19.88
N ALA A 138 6.47 -13.09 -20.39
CA ALA A 138 5.58 -14.23 -20.15
C ALA A 138 4.07 -13.95 -20.42
N ASN A 139 3.76 -13.10 -21.40
CA ASN A 139 2.39 -12.65 -21.70
C ASN A 139 1.69 -12.02 -20.47
N GLY A 140 2.45 -11.27 -19.66
CA GLY A 140 1.91 -10.53 -18.52
C GLY A 140 1.67 -11.36 -17.26
N LYS A 141 2.15 -12.62 -17.21
CA LYS A 141 2.08 -13.47 -16.02
C LYS A 141 3.29 -13.28 -15.12
N ILE A 142 3.05 -12.83 -13.90
CA ILE A 142 4.09 -12.57 -12.90
C ILE A 142 3.79 -13.40 -11.65
N ASP A 143 4.68 -14.33 -11.33
CA ASP A 143 4.68 -15.13 -10.11
C ASP A 143 5.58 -14.47 -9.06
N LEU A 144 4.98 -14.08 -7.96
CA LEU A 144 5.68 -13.52 -6.81
C LEU A 144 5.90 -14.60 -5.75
N ASN A 145 7.11 -14.63 -5.18
CA ASN A 145 7.47 -15.49 -4.06
C ASN A 145 7.46 -14.68 -2.76
N PRO A 146 6.52 -14.94 -1.83
CA PRO A 146 6.42 -14.22 -0.55
C PRO A 146 7.46 -14.68 0.49
N GLN A 147 8.69 -14.97 0.05
CA GLN A 147 9.81 -15.41 0.90
C GLN A 147 9.56 -16.72 1.67
N GLY A 148 8.63 -17.55 1.21
CA GLY A 148 8.26 -18.81 1.84
C GLY A 148 6.75 -19.08 1.75
N PRO A 149 6.28 -20.26 2.15
CA PRO A 149 4.85 -20.50 2.26
C PRO A 149 4.24 -19.67 3.41
N PHE A 150 3.01 -19.21 3.21
CA PHE A 150 2.18 -18.55 4.22
C PHE A 150 0.81 -19.23 4.30
N THR A 151 0.14 -19.10 5.44
CA THR A 151 -1.11 -19.83 5.71
C THR A 151 -2.27 -18.86 5.85
N VAL A 152 -3.31 -18.99 5.02
CA VAL A 152 -4.57 -18.29 5.28
C VAL A 152 -5.36 -19.07 6.33
N THR A 153 -5.58 -18.48 7.49
CA THR A 153 -6.34 -19.10 8.59
C THR A 153 -7.82 -18.70 8.54
N ALA A 154 -8.72 -19.63 8.83
CA ALA A 154 -10.14 -19.33 8.91
C ALA A 154 -10.47 -18.30 10.01
N GLY A 155 -11.22 -17.26 9.63
CA GLY A 155 -11.65 -16.20 10.55
C GLY A 155 -10.61 -15.10 10.83
N GLU A 156 -9.37 -15.27 10.38
CA GLU A 156 -8.31 -14.28 10.53
C GLU A 156 -8.14 -13.45 9.25
N THR A 157 -7.44 -12.33 9.38
CA THR A 157 -7.06 -11.47 8.26
C THR A 157 -5.59 -11.66 7.93
N THR A 158 -5.29 -11.90 6.66
CA THR A 158 -3.95 -11.88 6.07
C THR A 158 -3.83 -10.65 5.20
N VAL A 159 -2.82 -9.82 5.44
CA VAL A 159 -2.52 -8.67 4.59
C VAL A 159 -1.31 -8.99 3.73
N ILE A 160 -1.44 -8.78 2.42
CA ILE A 160 -0.38 -8.92 1.44
C ILE A 160 -0.03 -7.50 0.99
N SER A 161 1.18 -7.04 1.28
CA SER A 161 1.70 -5.79 0.73
C SER A 161 2.54 -6.08 -0.50
N LEU A 162 2.22 -5.41 -1.61
CA LEU A 162 2.97 -5.46 -2.86
C LEU A 162 3.65 -4.11 -3.06
N ASP A 163 4.97 -4.04 -2.87
CA ASP A 163 5.75 -2.84 -3.19
C ASP A 163 6.33 -2.98 -4.59
N ILE A 164 5.68 -2.35 -5.57
CA ILE A 164 6.12 -2.38 -6.96
C ILE A 164 7.15 -1.28 -7.11
N ASP A 165 8.40 -1.58 -7.46
CA ASP A 165 9.38 -0.53 -7.73
C ASP A 165 9.29 -0.15 -9.20
N ALA A 166 8.48 0.86 -9.54
CA ALA A 166 8.32 1.30 -10.92
C ALA A 166 9.67 1.74 -11.53
N ARG A 167 10.51 2.48 -10.78
CA ARG A 167 11.81 2.96 -11.27
C ARG A 167 12.67 1.81 -11.78
N ARG A 168 12.75 0.73 -10.98
CA ARG A 168 13.58 -0.43 -11.30
C ARG A 168 12.88 -1.42 -12.22
N SER A 169 11.55 -1.33 -12.32
CA SER A 169 10.75 -2.24 -13.16
C SER A 169 10.88 -1.97 -14.65
N PHE A 170 11.31 -0.78 -15.07
CA PHE A 170 11.46 -0.41 -16.48
C PHE A 170 12.91 -0.17 -16.81
N GLN A 171 13.43 -0.92 -17.77
CA GLN A 171 14.79 -0.74 -18.27
C GLN A 171 14.80 -0.40 -19.75
N VAL A 172 15.54 0.65 -20.09
CA VAL A 172 15.84 1.00 -21.49
C VAL A 172 16.96 0.10 -21.98
N VAL A 173 16.66 -0.85 -22.87
CA VAL A 173 17.70 -1.70 -23.48
C VAL A 173 18.32 -0.96 -24.67
N GLN A 174 19.62 -0.62 -24.58
CA GLN A 174 20.39 -0.05 -25.69
C GLN A 174 20.71 -1.12 -26.76
N THR A 175 19.72 -1.58 -27.52
CA THR A 175 19.97 -2.42 -28.72
C THR A 175 19.34 -1.82 -29.97
N GLY A 176 20.09 -0.97 -30.67
CA GLY A 176 19.91 -0.60 -32.09
C GLY A 176 18.66 0.22 -32.45
N ASN A 177 17.53 -0.05 -31.81
CA ASN A 177 16.29 0.71 -31.73
C ASN A 177 15.84 0.58 -30.28
N GLN A 178 16.00 1.65 -29.49
CA GLN A 178 15.67 1.71 -28.06
C GLN A 178 14.32 1.03 -27.80
N ARG A 179 14.34 -0.18 -27.24
CA ARG A 179 13.13 -0.90 -26.84
C ARG A 179 13.16 -0.96 -25.33
N LEU A 180 12.25 -0.21 -24.72
CA LEU A 180 11.93 -0.32 -23.32
C LEU A 180 11.46 -1.76 -23.04
N LYS A 181 11.93 -2.35 -21.94
CA LYS A 181 11.53 -3.68 -21.49
C LYS A 181 11.00 -3.59 -20.07
N LEU A 182 9.85 -4.23 -19.83
CA LEU A 182 9.34 -4.46 -18.48
C LEU A 182 10.10 -5.62 -17.83
N ARG A 183 10.69 -5.36 -16.67
CA ARG A 183 11.31 -6.31 -15.77
C ARG A 183 10.71 -6.09 -14.38
N PRO A 184 9.59 -6.75 -14.02
CA PRO A 184 8.86 -6.40 -12.80
C PRO A 184 9.74 -6.61 -11.56
N VAL A 185 9.92 -5.56 -10.78
CA VAL A 185 10.59 -5.56 -9.47
C VAL A 185 9.49 -5.32 -8.45
N ILE A 186 9.07 -6.38 -7.76
CA ILE A 186 7.93 -6.34 -6.85
C ILE A 186 8.32 -7.09 -5.58
N PHE A 187 8.37 -6.37 -4.46
CA PHE A 187 8.57 -6.94 -3.14
C PHE A 187 7.25 -7.39 -2.57
N VAL A 188 7.27 -8.51 -1.85
CA VAL A 188 6.08 -9.05 -1.20
C VAL A 188 6.31 -9.27 0.28
N ASP A 189 5.50 -8.57 1.08
CA ASP A 189 5.42 -8.78 2.52
C ASP A 189 4.06 -9.38 2.90
N ILE A 190 4.09 -10.39 3.76
CA ILE A 190 2.90 -11.04 4.30
C ILE A 190 2.79 -10.70 5.79
N PHE A 191 1.67 -10.11 6.18
CA PHE A 191 1.37 -9.74 7.56
C PHE A 191 0.18 -10.55 8.06
N GLN A 192 0.40 -11.25 9.16
CA GLN A 192 -0.55 -12.13 9.86
C GLN A 192 -0.30 -12.00 11.36
N ASP A 193 -1.31 -12.30 12.19
CA ASP A 193 -1.21 -12.24 13.65
C ASP A 193 -0.74 -10.86 14.21
N ASP A 194 0.01 -10.85 15.31
CA ASP A 194 0.57 -9.65 15.95
C ASP A 194 1.72 -8.98 15.15
N ILE A 195 1.91 -9.33 13.87
CA ILE A 195 2.90 -8.67 13.03
C ILE A 195 2.38 -7.28 12.68
N VAL A 196 3.17 -6.26 13.05
CA VAL A 196 2.90 -4.86 12.74
C VAL A 196 2.83 -4.70 11.22
N LEU A 197 1.68 -4.24 10.74
CA LEU A 197 1.49 -3.85 9.35
C LEU A 197 2.53 -2.81 8.93
N PRO A 198 2.80 -2.62 7.63
CA PRO A 198 3.83 -1.69 7.22
C PRO A 198 3.53 -0.30 7.82
N ASN A 199 4.55 0.36 8.36
CA ASN A 199 4.42 1.75 8.82
C ASN A 199 4.28 2.69 7.61
N ARG A 200 3.22 2.54 6.83
CA ARG A 200 2.88 3.43 5.73
C ARG A 200 1.43 3.84 5.92
N LEU A 201 1.18 5.14 5.77
CA LEU A 201 -0.17 5.68 5.85
C LEU A 201 -1.00 5.15 4.68
N ILE A 202 -2.14 4.55 5.02
CA ILE A 202 -3.17 4.16 4.05
C ILE A 202 -4.26 5.23 3.97
N ARG A 203 -4.86 5.37 2.80
CA ARG A 203 -6.03 6.24 2.61
C ARG A 203 -7.26 5.39 2.37
N ALA A 204 -8.32 5.68 3.10
CA ALA A 204 -9.62 5.04 2.98
C ALA A 204 -10.67 6.11 2.68
N PHE A 205 -11.41 5.92 1.60
CA PHE A 205 -12.51 6.78 1.19
C PHE A 205 -13.79 5.96 1.23
N GLY A 206 -14.82 6.41 1.93
CA GLY A 206 -16.04 5.61 1.99
C GLY A 206 -17.21 6.34 2.61
N ARG A 207 -18.30 5.60 2.77
CA ARG A 207 -19.46 6.04 3.54
C ARG A 207 -19.27 5.69 5.00
N VAL A 208 -19.55 6.62 5.90
CA VAL A 208 -19.63 6.34 7.33
C VAL A 208 -20.94 5.59 7.59
N GLU A 209 -20.84 4.33 8.02
CA GLU A 209 -21.98 3.46 8.32
C GLU A 209 -22.45 3.66 9.78
N SER A 210 -21.51 3.85 10.70
CA SER A 210 -21.80 4.15 12.11
C SER A 210 -20.67 4.95 12.75
N ILE A 211 -21.01 5.65 13.83
CA ILE A 211 -20.08 6.44 14.64
C ILE A 211 -20.37 6.20 16.12
N ASP A 212 -19.31 6.06 16.92
CA ASP A 212 -19.35 5.99 18.38
C ASP A 212 -18.56 7.19 18.93
N GLU A 213 -19.31 8.20 19.39
CA GLU A 213 -18.74 9.41 20.00
C GLU A 213 -18.01 9.15 21.30
N GLY A 214 -18.42 8.14 22.08
CA GLY A 214 -17.79 7.83 23.36
C GLY A 214 -16.45 7.13 23.20
N ALA A 215 -16.31 6.32 22.15
CA ALA A 215 -15.07 5.63 21.80
C ALA A 215 -14.22 6.38 20.76
N GLU A 216 -14.69 7.53 20.26
CA GLU A 216 -14.08 8.29 19.17
C GLU A 216 -13.71 7.38 17.98
N SER A 217 -14.65 6.55 17.57
CA SER A 217 -14.47 5.56 16.50
C SER A 217 -15.63 5.57 15.52
N LEU A 218 -15.38 5.09 14.31
CA LEU A 218 -16.40 4.99 13.26
C LEU A 218 -16.18 3.77 12.37
N LEU A 219 -17.23 3.35 11.68
CA LEU A 219 -17.17 2.29 10.69
C LEU A 219 -17.28 2.91 9.28
N LEU A 220 -16.21 2.80 8.49
CA LEU A 220 -16.16 3.32 7.12
C LEU A 220 -16.32 2.16 6.14
N CYS A 221 -17.39 2.19 5.35
CA CYS A 221 -17.76 1.12 4.42
C CYS A 221 -17.85 1.65 2.97
N ASP A 222 -18.10 0.73 2.02
CA ASP A 222 -18.18 1.03 0.59
C ASP A 222 -16.93 1.79 0.11
N LEU A 223 -15.79 1.18 0.43
CA LEU A 223 -14.48 1.77 0.24
C LEU A 223 -14.18 2.01 -1.24
N GLN A 224 -13.57 3.15 -1.54
CA GLN A 224 -13.08 3.52 -2.87
C GLN A 224 -11.55 3.50 -2.88
N PHE A 225 -10.97 2.94 -3.94
CA PHE A 225 -9.53 2.85 -4.14
C PHE A 225 -8.99 4.12 -4.83
N VAL A 226 -7.78 4.56 -4.47
CA VAL A 226 -7.12 5.80 -4.93
C VAL A 226 -6.34 5.61 -6.22
N ALA A 227 -5.55 4.55 -6.34
CA ALA A 227 -4.61 4.39 -7.44
C ALA A 227 -5.28 3.90 -8.73
N ALA A 228 -6.46 3.31 -8.64
CA ALA A 228 -7.20 2.83 -9.80
C ALA A 228 -7.92 3.98 -10.54
N LEU A 229 -7.63 4.14 -11.84
CA LEU A 229 -8.38 5.03 -12.74
C LEU A 229 -9.74 4.40 -13.05
N GLY A 230 -10.83 5.12 -12.74
CA GLY A 230 -12.19 4.58 -12.93
C GLY A 230 -12.52 3.40 -12.00
N ALA A 231 -11.89 3.36 -10.82
CA ALA A 231 -11.87 2.23 -9.90
C ALA A 231 -13.27 1.63 -9.60
N PRO A 232 -13.37 0.29 -9.49
CA PRO A 232 -14.51 -0.35 -8.84
C PRO A 232 -14.52 -0.01 -7.34
N VAL A 233 -15.72 0.14 -6.76
CA VAL A 233 -15.90 0.22 -5.31
C VAL A 233 -15.57 -1.15 -4.72
N ALA A 234 -14.89 -1.20 -3.56
CA ALA A 234 -14.71 -2.44 -2.82
C ALA A 234 -16.04 -3.18 -2.67
N ALA A 235 -16.00 -4.52 -2.65
CA ALA A 235 -17.20 -5.35 -2.61
C ALA A 235 -18.21 -4.81 -1.58
N ASN A 236 -19.48 -4.68 -1.98
CA ASN A 236 -20.56 -4.17 -1.14
C ASN A 236 -20.44 -4.75 0.26
N ASN A 237 -20.46 -3.89 1.28
CA ASN A 237 -20.38 -4.24 2.71
C ASN A 237 -18.96 -4.47 3.29
N THR A 238 -17.87 -4.25 2.55
CA THR A 238 -16.51 -4.26 3.13
C THR A 238 -16.24 -2.96 3.88
N CYS A 239 -15.73 -3.03 5.11
CA CYS A 239 -15.52 -1.88 5.97
C CYS A 239 -14.13 -1.86 6.62
N VAL A 240 -13.67 -0.68 7.00
CA VAL A 240 -12.59 -0.49 7.98
C VAL A 240 -13.17 0.15 9.23
N ARG A 241 -12.72 -0.30 10.41
CA ARG A 241 -13.04 0.35 11.66
C ARG A 241 -11.95 1.38 11.95
N VAL A 242 -12.35 2.62 12.16
CA VAL A 242 -11.45 3.76 12.28
C VAL A 242 -11.46 4.22 13.73
N PHE A 243 -10.28 4.33 14.34
CA PHE A 243 -10.06 4.99 15.62
C PHE A 243 -9.58 6.41 15.36
N ALA A 244 -10.37 7.41 15.77
CA ALA A 244 -10.19 8.80 15.37
C ALA A 244 -9.74 9.72 16.52
N GLY A 245 -9.64 9.24 17.76
CA GLY A 245 -9.36 10.09 18.92
C GLY A 245 -8.00 10.79 18.94
N GLY A 246 -7.04 10.32 18.15
CA GLY A 246 -5.73 10.96 17.95
C GLY A 246 -5.59 11.71 16.62
N ALA A 247 -6.67 11.81 15.83
CA ALA A 247 -6.63 12.39 14.50
C ALA A 247 -6.94 13.89 14.52
N ASN A 248 -6.45 14.61 13.52
CA ASN A 248 -6.94 15.94 13.21
C ASN A 248 -8.10 15.84 12.22
N HIS A 249 -9.21 16.52 12.52
CA HIS A 249 -10.42 16.46 11.71
C HIS A 249 -10.64 17.72 10.89
N PHE A 250 -11.12 17.56 9.67
CA PHE A 250 -11.33 18.67 8.74
C PHE A 250 -12.75 18.65 8.16
N GLY A 251 -13.33 19.84 8.08
CA GLY A 251 -14.62 20.08 7.45
C GLY A 251 -14.58 19.90 5.93
N ALA A 252 -15.76 19.96 5.30
CA ALA A 252 -15.89 19.90 3.85
C ALA A 252 -15.28 21.12 3.13
N ASP A 253 -14.94 22.18 3.86
CA ASP A 253 -14.23 23.38 3.43
C ASP A 253 -12.72 23.34 3.76
N GLY A 254 -12.24 22.20 4.25
CA GLY A 254 -10.85 21.96 4.59
C GLY A 254 -10.39 22.68 5.86
N LEU A 255 -11.29 23.31 6.64
CA LEU A 255 -10.94 23.90 7.92
C LEU A 255 -10.95 22.85 9.04
N ALA A 256 -10.05 23.00 10.00
CA ALA A 256 -10.03 22.15 11.19
C ALA A 256 -11.36 22.24 11.97
N ILE A 257 -11.86 21.08 12.40
CA ILE A 257 -13.03 20.90 13.26
C ILE A 257 -12.70 19.90 14.36
N ASP A 258 -13.49 19.87 15.43
CA ASP A 258 -13.38 18.80 16.44
C ASP A 258 -14.21 17.56 16.05
N PHE A 259 -14.01 16.45 16.76
CA PHE A 259 -14.71 15.19 16.49
C PHE A 259 -16.23 15.31 16.70
N ALA A 260 -16.68 16.13 17.65
CA ALA A 260 -18.10 16.36 17.90
C ALA A 260 -18.77 17.06 16.70
N ALA A 261 -18.14 18.09 16.15
CA ALA A 261 -18.60 18.76 14.94
C ALA A 261 -18.57 17.83 13.72
N LEU A 262 -17.57 16.95 13.62
CA LEU A 262 -17.53 15.90 12.59
C LEU A 262 -18.74 14.97 12.72
N ALA A 263 -19.02 14.48 13.94
CA ALA A 263 -20.14 13.60 14.23
C ALA A 263 -21.50 14.25 13.93
N ASP A 264 -21.68 15.51 14.30
CA ASP A 264 -22.90 16.29 14.00
C ASP A 264 -23.18 16.35 12.49
N VAL A 265 -22.15 16.59 11.68
CA VAL A 265 -22.29 16.64 10.22
C VAL A 265 -22.59 15.26 9.64
N ILE A 266 -21.93 14.22 10.14
CA ILE A 266 -22.18 12.82 9.74
C ILE A 266 -23.62 12.43 10.04
N ALA A 267 -24.11 12.72 11.25
CA ALA A 267 -25.47 12.40 11.68
C ALA A 267 -26.56 13.15 10.90
N ALA A 268 -26.25 14.34 10.39
CA ALA A 268 -27.16 15.14 9.58
C ALA A 268 -27.21 14.72 8.10
N SER A 269 -26.31 13.84 7.64
CA SER A 269 -26.22 13.40 6.25
C SER A 269 -26.87 12.03 6.03
N GLU A 270 -27.56 11.84 4.90
CA GLU A 270 -28.09 10.52 4.52
C GLU A 270 -27.00 9.57 3.99
N THR A 271 -25.92 10.12 3.42
CA THR A 271 -24.81 9.37 2.83
C THR A 271 -23.47 10.03 3.17
N PRO A 272 -23.10 10.13 4.47
CA PRO A 272 -21.89 10.82 4.90
C PRO A 272 -20.66 10.19 4.26
N GLN A 273 -19.97 10.94 3.42
CA GLN A 273 -18.69 10.54 2.85
C GLN A 273 -17.56 11.08 3.72
N LEU A 274 -16.59 10.23 4.00
CA LEU A 274 -15.41 10.59 4.77
C LEU A 274 -14.17 10.05 4.09
N THR A 275 -13.12 10.86 4.12
CA THR A 275 -11.76 10.47 3.77
C THR A 275 -10.98 10.32 5.06
N VAL A 276 -10.33 9.18 5.23
CA VAL A 276 -9.53 8.86 6.41
C VAL A 276 -8.14 8.48 5.97
N ILE A 277 -7.13 9.04 6.63
CA ILE A 277 -5.75 8.60 6.53
C ILE A 277 -5.34 8.06 7.89
N GLY A 278 -4.63 6.95 7.91
CA GLY A 278 -4.13 6.38 9.15
C GLY A 278 -3.14 5.24 8.96
N LEU A 279 -2.67 4.71 10.09
CA LEU A 279 -1.85 3.51 10.14
C LEU A 279 -2.77 2.28 10.29
N PRO A 280 -2.63 1.27 9.42
CA PRO A 280 -3.47 0.10 9.49
C PRO A 280 -3.02 -0.82 10.63
N SER A 281 -3.97 -1.51 11.25
CA SER A 281 -3.72 -2.67 12.12
C SER A 281 -4.70 -3.81 11.79
N LEU A 282 -4.37 -5.04 12.19
CA LEU A 282 -5.34 -6.13 12.07
C LEU A 282 -6.58 -5.84 12.92
N PRO A 283 -7.78 -6.31 12.51
CA PRO A 283 -9.00 -6.13 13.29
C PRO A 283 -8.88 -6.74 14.69
N GLY A 284 -8.97 -5.91 15.72
CA GLY A 284 -9.02 -6.36 17.11
C GLY A 284 -10.34 -7.02 17.50
N ASP A 285 -10.37 -7.67 18.66
CA ASP A 285 -11.54 -8.36 19.21
C ASP A 285 -12.84 -7.55 19.11
N GLY A 286 -13.93 -8.22 18.72
CA GLY A 286 -15.24 -7.60 18.59
C GLY A 286 -15.43 -6.75 17.33
N ALA A 287 -14.48 -6.75 16.39
CA ALA A 287 -14.70 -6.25 15.04
C ALA A 287 -15.85 -7.01 14.37
N PRO A 288 -16.78 -6.32 13.68
CA PRO A 288 -17.75 -6.97 12.81
C PRO A 288 -17.07 -7.85 11.73
N ASP A 289 -17.72 -8.94 11.31
CA ASP A 289 -17.17 -9.90 10.32
C ASP A 289 -16.79 -9.28 8.97
N ASN A 290 -17.33 -8.09 8.67
CA ASN A 290 -17.09 -7.35 7.44
C ASN A 290 -16.05 -6.23 7.59
N VAL A 291 -15.43 -6.11 8.77
CA VAL A 291 -14.24 -5.26 9.00
C VAL A 291 -13.01 -6.01 8.54
N ILE A 292 -12.30 -5.43 7.58
CA ILE A 292 -11.10 -6.03 7.01
C ILE A 292 -9.82 -5.52 7.66
N LEU A 293 -9.82 -4.30 8.19
CA LEU A 293 -8.72 -3.70 8.94
C LEU A 293 -9.26 -2.73 9.98
N ASP A 294 -8.48 -2.57 11.04
CA ASP A 294 -8.55 -1.41 11.90
C ASP A 294 -7.62 -0.31 11.35
N LEU A 295 -7.99 0.94 11.58
CA LEU A 295 -7.25 2.10 11.09
C LEU A 295 -7.12 3.15 12.19
N ASP A 296 -5.90 3.32 12.70
CA ASP A 296 -5.57 4.40 13.62
C ASP A 296 -5.40 5.70 12.81
N SER A 297 -6.45 6.51 12.79
CA SER A 297 -6.49 7.70 11.96
C SER A 297 -5.52 8.76 12.46
N VAL A 298 -4.80 9.35 11.51
CA VAL A 298 -4.00 10.57 11.73
C VAL A 298 -4.73 11.81 11.24
N VAL A 299 -5.53 11.67 10.18
CA VAL A 299 -6.35 12.72 9.57
C VAL A 299 -7.69 12.13 9.16
N SER A 300 -8.78 12.85 9.42
CA SER A 300 -10.11 12.55 8.86
C SER A 300 -10.72 13.82 8.27
N GLN A 301 -11.26 13.76 7.05
CA GLN A 301 -11.86 14.92 6.40
C GLN A 301 -13.21 14.58 5.77
N LEU A 302 -14.19 15.46 6.00
CA LEU A 302 -15.51 15.36 5.38
C LEU A 302 -15.44 15.50 3.87
N GLY A 303 -16.08 14.56 3.19
CA GLY A 303 -16.05 14.43 1.73
C GLY A 303 -15.36 13.15 1.29
N GLY A 304 -15.70 12.72 0.08
CA GLY A 304 -15.03 11.61 -0.60
C GLY A 304 -14.05 12.12 -1.65
N ARG A 305 -13.40 11.16 -2.33
CA ARG A 305 -12.55 11.41 -3.49
C ARG A 305 -13.36 12.11 -4.59
N LYS A 306 -12.80 13.14 -5.21
CA LYS A 306 -13.33 13.72 -6.46
C LYS A 306 -12.19 13.88 -7.45
N THR A 307 -12.27 13.19 -8.58
CA THR A 307 -11.24 13.24 -9.62
C THR A 307 -11.38 14.46 -10.52
N ASP A 308 -12.60 14.99 -10.76
CA ASP A 308 -12.79 15.82 -11.97
C ASP A 308 -13.61 17.12 -11.82
N VAL A 309 -14.25 17.46 -10.70
CA VAL A 309 -15.10 18.69 -10.64
C VAL A 309 -15.47 19.15 -9.21
N GLY A 310 -14.83 20.22 -8.72
CA GLY A 310 -15.26 21.01 -7.55
C GLY A 310 -14.41 20.83 -6.28
N PRO A 311 -14.75 21.51 -5.16
CA PRO A 311 -14.05 21.31 -3.89
C PRO A 311 -14.26 19.84 -3.47
N GLY A 312 -13.18 19.09 -3.49
CA GLY A 312 -13.06 17.70 -3.07
C GLY A 312 -11.62 17.43 -2.65
N TRP A 313 -11.44 16.34 -1.92
CA TRP A 313 -10.12 15.91 -1.47
C TRP A 313 -9.21 15.63 -2.68
N GLU A 314 -8.08 16.33 -2.71
CA GLU A 314 -7.04 16.23 -3.73
C GLU A 314 -5.77 15.70 -3.05
N THR A 315 -5.14 14.71 -3.69
CA THR A 315 -3.81 14.22 -3.30
C THR A 315 -2.87 14.54 -4.45
N THR A 316 -1.79 15.26 -4.16
CA THR A 316 -0.85 15.75 -5.18
C THR A 316 0.57 15.42 -4.74
N ASP A 317 1.34 14.78 -5.61
CA ASP A 317 2.77 14.54 -5.44
C ASP A 317 3.58 15.57 -6.24
N GLY A 318 4.83 15.79 -5.83
CA GLY A 318 5.63 16.89 -6.36
C GLY A 318 6.87 17.22 -5.55
N LEU A 319 7.47 18.36 -5.89
CA LEU A 319 8.68 18.89 -5.28
C LEU A 319 8.37 20.10 -4.38
N ILE A 320 8.84 20.04 -3.13
CA ILE A 320 8.77 21.19 -2.21
C ILE A 320 9.73 22.27 -2.71
N GLN A 321 9.24 23.49 -2.96
CA GLN A 321 10.04 24.60 -3.53
C GLN A 321 10.51 25.61 -2.48
N GLY A 322 9.85 25.68 -1.33
CA GLY A 322 10.18 26.62 -0.25
C GLY A 322 9.97 26.01 1.12
N ALA A 323 10.68 26.51 2.12
CA ALA A 323 10.34 26.21 3.51
C ALA A 323 9.07 26.98 3.91
N PRO A 324 8.25 26.45 4.82
CA PRO A 324 7.04 27.15 5.27
C PRO A 324 7.32 28.53 5.84
N THR A 325 6.64 29.57 5.32
CA THR A 325 6.74 30.93 5.85
C THR A 325 5.37 31.51 6.25
N PRO A 326 5.26 32.26 7.36
CA PRO A 326 3.99 32.88 7.78
C PRO A 326 3.62 34.15 7.00
N THR A 327 4.53 34.71 6.20
CA THR A 327 4.39 36.05 5.61
C THR A 327 3.43 36.12 4.43
N ASP A 328 3.23 35.00 3.75
CA ASP A 328 2.48 34.96 2.49
C ASP A 328 1.04 34.46 2.64
N CYS A 329 0.62 34.16 3.88
CA CYS A 329 -0.72 33.69 4.21
C CYS A 329 -1.20 34.32 5.52
N ASP A 330 -2.22 35.18 5.42
CA ASP A 330 -2.71 36.14 6.44
C ASP A 330 -2.79 35.64 7.91
N THR A 331 -2.86 34.32 8.15
CA THR A 331 -2.88 33.71 9.49
C THR A 331 -2.23 32.31 9.58
N ALA A 332 -1.56 31.82 8.53
CA ALA A 332 -1.07 30.43 8.44
C ALA A 332 0.33 30.37 7.83
N GLN A 333 1.02 29.24 7.98
CA GLN A 333 2.24 29.00 7.24
C GLN A 333 1.90 28.57 5.82
N CYS A 334 2.70 28.98 4.85
CA CYS A 334 2.55 28.56 3.47
C CYS A 334 3.87 28.08 2.89
N THR A 335 3.78 27.05 2.05
CA THR A 335 4.89 26.51 1.29
C THR A 335 4.55 26.54 -0.20
N GLU A 336 5.55 26.81 -1.02
CA GLU A 336 5.45 26.63 -2.46
C GLU A 336 5.71 25.16 -2.80
N PHE A 337 4.89 24.60 -3.67
CA PHE A 337 4.95 23.21 -4.09
C PHE A 337 4.83 23.15 -5.60
N LEU A 338 5.68 22.37 -6.27
CA LEU A 338 5.63 22.13 -7.70
C LEU A 338 5.05 20.73 -7.93
N PRO A 339 3.76 20.62 -8.34
CA PRO A 339 3.16 19.33 -8.68
C PRO A 339 3.91 18.65 -9.82
N ASP A 340 4.04 17.32 -9.79
CA ASP A 340 4.73 16.58 -10.86
C ASP A 340 4.09 16.79 -12.23
N ASP A 341 2.75 16.89 -12.28
CA ASP A 341 1.99 17.04 -13.53
C ASP A 341 1.94 18.50 -14.05
N THR A 342 2.67 19.45 -13.45
CA THR A 342 2.58 20.88 -13.83
C THR A 342 3.90 21.65 -13.66
N ASP A 343 4.17 22.61 -14.55
CA ASP A 343 5.32 23.52 -14.43
C ASP A 343 5.09 24.74 -13.52
N THR A 344 3.91 24.84 -12.92
CA THR A 344 3.51 26.03 -12.15
C THR A 344 3.44 25.70 -10.68
N PRO A 345 4.31 26.31 -9.84
CA PRO A 345 4.20 26.18 -8.41
C PRO A 345 2.83 26.67 -7.91
N ILE A 346 2.33 25.98 -6.90
CA ILE A 346 1.11 26.30 -6.19
C ILE A 346 1.45 26.60 -4.73
N THR A 347 0.73 27.58 -4.18
CA THR A 347 0.84 27.92 -2.76
C THR A 347 -0.06 26.98 -1.95
N ILE A 348 0.57 26.25 -1.01
CA ILE A 348 -0.12 25.37 -0.08
C ILE A 348 -0.19 26.03 1.29
N GLN A 349 -1.40 26.15 1.83
CA GLN A 349 -1.68 26.61 3.18
C GLN A 349 -1.57 25.45 4.17
N LEU A 350 -0.59 25.55 5.07
CA LEU A 350 -0.41 24.68 6.22
C LEU A 350 -1.12 25.31 7.43
N GLN A 351 -2.22 24.67 7.82
CA GLN A 351 -2.98 25.03 9.02
C GLN A 351 -2.22 24.55 10.26
N ALA A 352 -2.57 25.07 11.44
CA ALA A 352 -1.98 24.59 12.69
C ALA A 352 -2.12 23.06 12.84
N GLU A 353 -3.25 22.52 12.38
CA GLU A 353 -3.56 21.09 12.49
C GLU A 353 -3.14 20.27 11.26
N THR A 354 -2.49 20.88 10.28
CA THR A 354 -1.88 20.12 9.18
C THR A 354 -0.75 19.26 9.74
N ARG A 355 -0.84 17.94 9.55
CA ARG A 355 0.20 17.01 10.02
C ARG A 355 1.24 16.77 8.94
N VAL A 356 2.46 16.44 9.34
CA VAL A 356 3.56 16.10 8.44
C VAL A 356 4.11 14.75 8.85
N PHE A 357 4.33 13.88 7.87
CA PHE A 357 4.86 12.54 8.09
C PHE A 357 5.99 12.25 7.11
N ALA A 358 6.96 11.45 7.54
CA ALA A 358 7.85 10.77 6.62
C ALA A 358 7.10 9.61 5.93
N ARG A 359 7.66 9.13 4.82
CA ARG A 359 7.12 7.97 4.08
C ARG A 359 6.98 6.71 4.94
N ASP A 360 7.83 6.55 5.95
CA ASP A 360 7.82 5.42 6.88
C ASP A 360 6.83 5.59 8.05
N GLY A 361 5.89 6.53 7.95
CA GLY A 361 4.86 6.73 8.96
C GLY A 361 5.35 7.45 10.23
N THR A 362 6.61 7.88 10.28
CA THR A 362 7.10 8.73 11.38
C THR A 362 6.52 10.14 11.27
N GLU A 363 5.95 10.65 12.35
CA GLU A 363 5.47 12.04 12.40
C GLU A 363 6.64 13.02 12.47
N LEU A 364 6.54 14.10 11.69
CA LEU A 364 7.52 15.18 11.56
C LEU A 364 6.88 16.53 11.93
N ASP A 365 7.72 17.53 12.13
CA ASP A 365 7.25 18.91 12.31
C ASP A 365 7.02 19.58 10.94
N GLN A 366 6.11 20.56 10.87
CA GLN A 366 5.96 21.38 9.66
C GLN A 366 7.28 22.08 9.24
N ALA A 367 8.16 22.35 10.20
CA ALA A 367 9.48 22.92 9.93
C ALA A 367 10.42 21.97 9.14
N ASP A 368 10.12 20.67 9.09
CA ASP A 368 10.90 19.67 8.36
C ASP A 368 10.57 19.64 6.86
N LEU A 369 9.63 20.46 6.40
CA LEU A 369 9.39 20.69 4.97
C LEU A 369 10.54 21.54 4.39
N VAL A 370 11.44 20.88 3.69
CA VAL A 370 12.65 21.49 3.11
C VAL A 370 12.56 21.54 1.58
N ALA A 371 12.90 22.68 1.01
CA ALA A 371 12.99 22.87 -0.43
C ALA A 371 13.95 21.88 -1.10
N GLY A 372 13.56 21.33 -2.25
CA GLY A 372 14.30 20.30 -2.98
C GLY A 372 13.97 18.87 -2.56
N THR A 373 13.05 18.67 -1.62
CA THR A 373 12.59 17.34 -1.20
C THR A 373 11.33 16.97 -1.94
N LEU A 374 11.27 15.74 -2.47
CA LEU A 374 10.03 15.19 -3.02
C LEU A 374 9.04 14.93 -1.89
N GLY A 375 7.76 15.00 -2.20
CA GLY A 375 6.72 14.67 -1.26
C GLY A 375 5.36 14.66 -1.91
N GLY A 376 4.33 14.56 -1.09
CA GLY A 376 2.97 14.77 -1.51
C GLY A 376 2.17 15.41 -0.40
N PHE A 377 1.07 16.05 -0.76
CA PHE A 377 0.13 16.56 0.20
C PHE A 377 -1.28 16.07 -0.10
N ASP A 378 -2.07 16.01 0.95
CA ASP A 378 -3.51 15.88 0.85
C ASP A 378 -4.17 17.17 1.30
N GLY A 379 -5.19 17.60 0.55
CA GLY A 379 -5.84 18.85 0.86
C GLY A 379 -7.10 19.13 0.06
N LEU A 380 -7.65 20.32 0.28
CA LEU A 380 -8.81 20.82 -0.44
C LEU A 380 -8.43 22.05 -1.25
N ARG A 381 -8.79 22.04 -2.54
CA ARG A 381 -8.75 23.23 -3.37
C ARG A 381 -9.87 24.18 -2.94
N VAL A 382 -9.51 25.26 -2.27
CA VAL A 382 -10.48 26.26 -1.83
C VAL A 382 -10.58 27.34 -2.90
N PRO A 383 -11.76 27.58 -3.50
CA PRO A 383 -11.96 28.75 -4.34
C PRO A 383 -11.93 29.98 -3.44
N ALA A 384 -10.88 30.79 -3.50
CA ALA A 384 -10.83 32.05 -2.76
C ALA A 384 -10.71 33.25 -3.71
N GLY A 385 -11.35 34.36 -3.32
CA GLY A 385 -11.29 35.67 -3.99
C GLY A 385 -9.93 36.36 -3.82
N GLY A 386 -8.86 35.71 -4.27
CA GLY A 386 -7.45 36.05 -4.13
C GLY A 386 -6.62 34.77 -4.31
N ALA A 387 -5.36 34.88 -4.77
CA ALA A 387 -4.51 33.77 -5.26
C ALA A 387 -4.85 32.41 -4.60
N ALA A 388 -5.33 31.46 -5.42
CA ALA A 388 -5.96 30.24 -4.96
C ALA A 388 -4.98 29.37 -4.14
N ALA A 389 -5.07 29.44 -2.81
CA ALA A 389 -4.30 28.60 -1.91
C ALA A 389 -5.05 27.28 -1.64
N LEU A 390 -4.37 26.16 -1.84
CA LEU A 390 -4.84 24.83 -1.44
C LEU A 390 -4.63 24.64 0.05
N ARG A 391 -5.65 24.17 0.79
CA ARG A 391 -5.52 23.90 2.23
C ARG A 391 -5.10 22.47 2.46
N ALA A 392 -3.90 22.25 2.98
CA ALA A 392 -3.43 20.91 3.31
C ALA A 392 -4.00 20.44 4.65
N SER A 393 -4.34 19.16 4.72
CA SER A 393 -4.66 18.42 5.94
C SER A 393 -3.49 17.52 6.36
N LEU A 394 -2.76 16.97 5.38
CA LEU A 394 -1.56 16.15 5.56
C LEU A 394 -0.48 16.54 4.54
N PHE A 395 0.78 16.46 4.97
CA PHE A 395 1.94 16.37 4.09
C PHE A 395 2.70 15.06 4.35
N ILE A 396 3.20 14.43 3.29
CA ILE A 396 4.13 13.31 3.35
C ILE A 396 5.44 13.74 2.69
N VAL A 397 6.52 13.68 3.44
CA VAL A 397 7.88 13.95 2.98
C VAL A 397 8.49 12.66 2.44
N GLY A 398 8.85 12.68 1.16
CA GLY A 398 9.53 11.60 0.47
C GLY A 398 11.05 11.72 0.59
N ALA A 399 11.76 10.79 -0.06
CA ALA A 399 13.22 10.82 -0.15
C ALA A 399 13.70 11.87 -1.17
N THR A 400 14.94 12.33 -1.00
CA THR A 400 15.62 13.12 -2.03
C THR A 400 15.97 12.21 -3.23
N PRO A 401 15.65 12.60 -4.48
CA PRO A 401 16.02 11.80 -5.64
C PRO A 401 17.55 11.76 -5.78
N GLY A 402 18.17 10.57 -5.83
CA GLY A 402 19.63 10.52 -5.93
C GLY A 402 20.38 9.18 -5.81
N GLY A 403 19.75 8.03 -5.99
CA GLY A 403 20.51 6.77 -6.07
C GLY A 403 21.21 6.61 -7.43
N ASP A 404 22.51 6.35 -7.43
CA ASP A 404 23.26 5.93 -8.62
C ASP A 404 22.87 4.49 -8.98
N LEU A 405 22.54 4.24 -10.26
CA LEU A 405 22.29 2.90 -10.79
C LEU A 405 23.54 2.39 -11.50
N VAL A 406 23.98 1.19 -11.16
CA VAL A 406 25.09 0.50 -11.82
C VAL A 406 24.65 -0.88 -12.29
N SER A 407 24.89 -1.13 -13.58
CA SER A 407 24.60 -2.40 -14.25
C SER A 407 25.90 -3.06 -14.71
N GLY A 408 26.04 -4.37 -14.53
CA GLY A 408 27.17 -5.11 -15.05
C GLY A 408 27.16 -6.60 -14.75
N THR A 409 28.14 -7.32 -15.31
CA THR A 409 28.31 -8.76 -15.04
C THR A 409 29.03 -8.96 -13.72
N LEU A 410 28.55 -9.89 -12.89
CA LEU A 410 29.24 -10.28 -11.67
C LEU A 410 30.60 -10.92 -11.99
N THR A 411 31.68 -10.39 -11.42
CA THR A 411 33.06 -10.89 -11.63
C THR A 411 33.76 -11.36 -10.37
N ALA A 412 33.30 -10.93 -9.19
CA ALA A 412 33.76 -11.44 -7.91
C ALA A 412 32.72 -11.22 -6.82
N VAL A 413 32.69 -12.14 -5.85
CA VAL A 413 31.95 -12.03 -4.59
C VAL A 413 32.95 -12.12 -3.46
N SER A 414 32.95 -11.13 -2.57
CA SER A 414 33.73 -11.14 -1.35
C SER A 414 32.80 -11.09 -0.16
N VAL A 415 32.68 -12.21 0.55
CA VAL A 415 31.83 -12.33 1.74
C VAL A 415 32.57 -11.78 2.96
N GLY A 416 31.98 -10.81 3.65
CA GLY A 416 32.53 -10.19 4.85
C GLY A 416 31.79 -10.61 6.12
N ASN A 417 32.25 -10.09 7.27
CA ASN A 417 31.52 -10.29 8.53
C ASN A 417 30.44 -9.24 8.77
N ASP A 418 30.64 -8.02 8.22
CA ASP A 418 29.76 -6.87 8.43
C ASP A 418 28.98 -6.49 7.15
N PHE A 419 29.56 -6.75 5.97
CA PHE A 419 28.97 -6.50 4.66
C PHE A 419 29.66 -7.38 3.61
N ASP A 420 28.93 -7.70 2.55
CA ASP A 420 29.44 -8.43 1.38
C ASP A 420 29.74 -7.44 0.25
N ILE A 421 30.65 -7.81 -0.66
CA ILE A 421 31.03 -6.98 -1.81
C ILE A 421 30.82 -7.77 -3.09
N LEU A 422 29.99 -7.23 -3.99
CA LEU A 422 29.89 -7.67 -5.37
C LEU A 422 30.76 -6.78 -6.25
N THR A 423 31.65 -7.38 -7.03
CA THR A 423 32.41 -6.65 -8.05
C THR A 423 31.74 -6.84 -9.40
N LEU A 424 31.21 -5.76 -9.95
CA LEU A 424 30.53 -5.73 -11.23
C LEU A 424 31.47 -5.20 -12.31
N GLN A 425 31.40 -5.80 -13.50
CA GLN A 425 32.05 -5.27 -14.68
C GLN A 425 30.97 -4.67 -15.59
N PRO A 426 30.85 -3.33 -15.65
CA PRO A 426 29.97 -2.67 -16.61
C PRO A 426 30.40 -2.93 -18.06
N GLU A 427 29.47 -2.77 -19.01
CA GLU A 427 29.76 -2.92 -20.45
C GLU A 427 30.87 -1.97 -20.93
N SER A 428 30.98 -0.80 -20.31
CA SER A 428 32.08 0.13 -20.50
C SER A 428 32.46 0.78 -19.18
N GLY A 429 33.74 0.74 -18.83
CA GLY A 429 34.26 1.38 -17.61
C GLY A 429 35.13 0.45 -16.78
N ASP A 430 35.60 0.99 -15.67
CA ASP A 430 36.32 0.22 -14.66
C ASP A 430 35.33 -0.61 -13.81
N PRO A 431 35.78 -1.73 -13.21
CA PRO A 431 34.94 -2.50 -12.29
C PRO A 431 34.43 -1.65 -11.14
N VAL A 432 33.18 -1.88 -10.74
CA VAL A 432 32.52 -1.17 -9.63
C VAL A 432 32.28 -2.15 -8.48
N ALA A 433 32.66 -1.74 -7.27
CA ALA A 433 32.42 -2.50 -6.05
C ALA A 433 31.13 -2.06 -5.35
N VAL A 434 30.20 -2.99 -5.18
CA VAL A 434 28.89 -2.77 -4.57
C VAL A 434 28.84 -3.46 -3.21
N CYS A 435 28.64 -2.67 -2.15
CA CYS A 435 28.46 -3.16 -0.78
C CYS A 435 27.00 -3.63 -0.58
N ILE A 436 26.85 -4.84 -0.04
CA ILE A 436 25.58 -5.42 0.39
C ILE A 436 25.61 -5.54 1.90
N THR A 437 24.60 -4.99 2.56
CA THR A 437 24.41 -5.08 4.00
C THR A 437 23.18 -5.93 4.33
N ALA A 438 22.91 -6.14 5.62
CA ALA A 438 21.67 -6.80 6.05
C ALA A 438 20.40 -5.98 5.71
N GLU A 439 20.54 -4.71 5.37
CA GLU A 439 19.45 -3.80 5.01
C GLU A 439 19.29 -3.66 3.49
N THR A 440 20.13 -4.32 2.70
CA THR A 440 20.06 -4.29 1.23
C THR A 440 19.05 -5.33 0.74
N ASP A 441 18.07 -4.91 -0.06
CA ASP A 441 17.13 -5.86 -0.66
C ASP A 441 17.76 -6.54 -1.89
N VAL A 442 17.76 -7.87 -1.92
CA VAL A 442 18.40 -8.65 -3.01
C VAL A 442 17.37 -9.49 -3.75
N LEU A 443 16.94 -9.04 -4.93
CA LEU A 443 15.99 -9.77 -5.75
C LEU A 443 16.66 -10.60 -6.83
N ARG A 444 16.07 -11.75 -7.13
CA ARG A 444 16.34 -12.48 -8.37
C ARG A 444 15.11 -12.64 -9.21
N ILE A 445 15.27 -12.30 -10.48
CA ILE A 445 14.20 -12.32 -11.47
C ILE A 445 14.50 -13.45 -12.45
N LEU A 446 13.61 -14.44 -12.46
CA LEU A 446 13.69 -15.60 -13.34
C LEU A 446 12.61 -15.51 -14.40
N VAL A 447 13.01 -15.38 -15.65
CA VAL A 447 12.07 -15.40 -16.77
C VAL A 447 12.02 -16.81 -17.34
N ASP A 448 10.90 -17.50 -17.17
CA ASP A 448 10.58 -18.71 -17.92
C ASP A 448 9.53 -18.42 -18.99
N GLY A 449 9.35 -19.36 -19.95
CA GLY A 449 8.43 -19.14 -21.07
C GLY A 449 6.96 -19.02 -20.69
N GLU A 450 6.59 -19.25 -19.42
CA GLU A 450 5.20 -19.27 -18.93
C GLU A 450 4.91 -18.19 -17.88
N SER A 451 5.91 -17.73 -17.13
CA SER A 451 5.83 -16.71 -16.09
C SER A 451 7.18 -16.04 -15.79
N VAL A 452 7.13 -14.81 -15.27
CA VAL A 452 8.27 -14.21 -14.56
C VAL A 452 8.17 -14.56 -13.09
N SER A 453 9.17 -15.22 -12.51
CA SER A 453 9.23 -15.51 -11.08
C SER A 453 10.17 -14.53 -10.37
N ILE A 454 9.70 -13.88 -9.31
CA ILE A 454 10.47 -12.93 -8.48
C ILE A 454 10.71 -13.56 -7.10
N SER A 455 11.95 -13.47 -6.60
CA SER A 455 12.35 -13.98 -5.29
C SER A 455 13.23 -12.99 -4.54
N ASP A 456 12.85 -12.64 -3.30
CA ASP A 456 13.48 -11.55 -2.53
C ASP A 456 14.63 -11.99 -1.61
N LEU A 457 14.87 -13.30 -1.45
CA LEU A 457 15.91 -13.80 -0.55
C LEU A 457 16.98 -14.61 -1.30
N LEU A 458 18.09 -13.97 -1.64
CA LEU A 458 19.33 -14.65 -1.99
C LEU A 458 20.45 -14.26 -1.03
N ASP A 459 20.98 -15.27 -0.36
CA ASP A 459 22.27 -15.17 0.32
C ASP A 459 23.36 -14.94 -0.76
N PRO A 460 24.12 -13.83 -0.69
CA PRO A 460 25.20 -13.53 -1.62
C PRO A 460 26.24 -14.66 -1.70
N ALA A 461 26.40 -15.45 -0.63
CA ALA A 461 27.29 -16.61 -0.61
C ALA A 461 26.87 -17.76 -1.54
N VAL A 462 25.63 -17.74 -2.03
CA VAL A 462 25.08 -18.74 -2.96
C VAL A 462 25.27 -18.31 -4.42
N LEU A 463 25.72 -17.07 -4.67
CA LEU A 463 25.98 -16.58 -6.02
C LEU A 463 27.23 -17.24 -6.61
N ASP A 464 27.05 -17.87 -7.76
CA ASP A 464 28.14 -18.50 -8.51
C ASP A 464 28.62 -17.59 -9.63
N VAL A 465 29.86 -17.11 -9.50
CA VAL A 465 30.54 -16.28 -10.50
C VAL A 465 30.81 -17.05 -11.81
N SER A 466 30.59 -18.37 -11.84
CA SER A 466 30.74 -19.19 -13.05
C SER A 466 29.59 -19.03 -14.05
N THR A 467 28.48 -18.44 -13.63
CA THR A 467 27.38 -18.00 -14.50
C THR A 467 27.56 -16.52 -14.80
N ASP A 468 27.42 -16.10 -16.06
CA ASP A 468 27.48 -14.69 -16.51
C ASP A 468 26.27 -13.89 -15.97
N LEU A 469 26.10 -13.85 -14.64
CA LEU A 469 25.00 -13.22 -13.93
C LEU A 469 25.04 -11.71 -14.20
N GLN A 470 23.94 -11.19 -14.73
CA GLN A 470 23.74 -9.76 -14.82
C GLN A 470 23.22 -9.24 -13.49
N ILE A 471 23.82 -8.15 -13.02
CA ILE A 471 23.45 -7.51 -11.77
C ILE A 471 23.22 -6.03 -12.01
N ASP A 472 22.08 -5.55 -11.50
CA ASP A 472 21.77 -4.14 -11.39
C ASP A 472 21.73 -3.76 -9.91
N ALA A 473 22.61 -2.86 -9.50
CA ALA A 473 22.70 -2.35 -8.15
C ALA A 473 22.32 -0.87 -8.11
N ALA A 474 21.46 -0.50 -7.18
CA ALA A 474 21.07 0.88 -6.95
C ALA A 474 21.40 1.26 -5.50
N GLY A 475 21.99 2.42 -5.31
CA GLY A 475 22.45 2.86 -3.99
C GLY A 475 23.05 4.26 -4.01
N GLU A 476 23.62 4.65 -2.88
CA GLU A 476 24.35 5.92 -2.78
C GLU A 476 25.86 5.67 -2.87
N ALA A 477 26.61 6.71 -3.22
CA ALA A 477 28.06 6.65 -3.22
C ALA A 477 28.59 6.26 -1.81
N SER A 478 29.41 5.22 -1.76
CA SER A 478 29.84 4.63 -0.51
C SER A 478 30.94 5.44 0.18
N ALA A 479 30.84 5.57 1.51
CA ALA A 479 31.96 5.98 2.35
C ALA A 479 32.74 4.77 2.92
N THR A 480 32.25 3.55 2.65
CA THR A 480 32.78 2.28 3.17
C THR A 480 34.07 1.89 2.43
N PRO A 481 35.18 1.62 3.15
CA PRO A 481 36.43 1.25 2.50
C PRO A 481 36.30 -0.03 1.65
N GLY A 482 36.58 0.09 0.35
CA GLY A 482 36.51 -1.03 -0.59
C GLY A 482 35.20 -1.15 -1.34
N CYS A 483 34.26 -0.22 -1.12
CA CYS A 483 33.03 -0.09 -1.88
C CYS A 483 32.98 1.25 -2.59
N ASP A 484 32.39 1.24 -3.78
CA ASP A 484 32.08 2.43 -4.55
C ASP A 484 30.62 2.85 -4.31
N ILE A 485 29.73 1.87 -4.07
CA ILE A 485 28.29 2.09 -3.83
C ILE A 485 27.83 1.27 -2.62
N ASP A 486 27.08 1.91 -1.71
CA ASP A 486 26.32 1.23 -0.66
C ASP A 486 24.94 0.93 -1.23
N ALA A 487 24.68 -0.34 -1.59
CA ALA A 487 23.45 -0.71 -2.28
C ALA A 487 22.26 -0.69 -1.31
N THR A 488 21.20 -0.01 -1.73
CA THR A 488 19.88 -0.19 -1.12
C THR A 488 19.19 -1.40 -1.71
N VAL A 489 19.38 -1.65 -3.02
CA VAL A 489 18.81 -2.83 -3.70
C VAL A 489 19.77 -3.38 -4.74
N VAL A 490 19.75 -4.71 -4.87
CA VAL A 490 20.49 -5.47 -5.88
C VAL A 490 19.52 -6.41 -6.60
N ILE A 491 19.50 -6.37 -7.93
CA ILE A 491 18.68 -7.22 -8.79
C ILE A 491 19.59 -8.14 -9.58
N ILE A 492 19.28 -9.44 -9.59
CA ILE A 492 20.08 -10.50 -10.20
C ILE A 492 19.25 -11.22 -11.26
N GLU A 493 19.85 -11.44 -12.44
CA GLU A 493 19.26 -12.22 -13.56
C GLU A 493 20.01 -13.53 -13.84
#